data_AF-A0A0F8LAN6-F1
#
_entry.id   AF-A0A0F8LAN6-F1
#
_cell.length_a   1.000
_cell.length_b   1.000
_cell.length_c   1.000
_cell.angle_alpha   90.00
_cell.angle_beta   90.00
_cell.angle_gamma   90.00
#
_symmetry.space_group_name_H-M   'P 1'
#
loop_
_entity.id
_entity.type
_entity.pdbx_description
1 polymer ?
#
loop_
_entity_poly.entity_id
_entity_poly.type
_entity_poly.pdbx_seq_one_letter_code
_entity_poly.pdbx_strand_id
1 'polypeptide(L)' 'MNGVQTISLGEIMAKKSGSVDPSKFPGEVFDLYSIPAFDSRQPEVVAGKLIGSTKQIVEPGDVLLCDYSHH' A
#
# COMPACT_ATOMS: atom_id res chain seq x y z
N MET A 1 -14.90 -33.62 2.96
CA MET A 1 -14.38 -32.54 2.11
C MET A 1 -14.91 -31.24 2.69
N ASN A 2 -14.07 -30.45 3.35
CA ASN A 2 -14.51 -29.17 3.90
C ASN A 2 -14.79 -28.23 2.73
N GLY A 3 -16.04 -27.76 2.65
CA GLY A 3 -16.54 -26.94 1.56
C GLY A 3 -15.93 -25.55 1.56
N VAL A 4 -15.73 -25.01 0.36
CA VAL A 4 -15.40 -23.59 0.15
C VAL A 4 -16.55 -22.76 0.71
N GLN A 5 -16.21 -21.71 1.48
CA GLN A 5 -17.18 -20.78 2.05
C GLN A 5 -16.99 -19.41 1.40
N THR A 6 -18.11 -18.75 1.10
CA THR A 6 -18.13 -17.35 0.67
C THR A 6 -18.24 -16.45 1.89
N ILE A 7 -17.30 -15.54 2.05
CA ILE A 7 -17.24 -14.55 3.13
C ILE A 7 -17.00 -13.15 2.55
N SER A 8 -17.31 -12.10 3.31
CA SER A 8 -16.91 -10.75 2.87
C SER A 8 -15.41 -10.57 3.05
N LEU A 9 -14.76 -9.88 2.10
CA LEU A 9 -13.31 -9.63 2.17
C LEU A 9 -12.94 -8.88 3.45
N GLY A 10 -13.80 -7.97 3.91
CA GLY A 10 -13.62 -7.21 5.14
C GLY A 10 -13.46 -8.07 6.40
N GLU A 11 -14.00 -9.29 6.43
CA GLU A 11 -13.84 -10.23 7.55
C GLU A 11 -12.41 -10.75 7.72
N ILE A 12 -11.62 -10.72 6.64
CA ILE A 12 -10.23 -11.21 6.62
C ILE A 12 -9.20 -10.12 6.32
N MET A 13 -9.64 -8.86 6.20
CA MET A 13 -8.72 -7.74 6.00
C MET A 13 -7.76 -7.61 7.18
N ALA A 14 -6.46 -7.57 6.88
CA ALA A 14 -5.45 -7.29 7.89
C ALA A 14 -5.65 -5.90 8.50
N LYS A 15 -5.29 -5.74 9.78
CA LYS A 15 -5.26 -4.44 10.42
C LYS A 15 -4.13 -3.61 9.81
N LYS A 16 -4.39 -2.32 9.56
CA LYS A 16 -3.39 -1.40 9.02
C LYS A 16 -2.25 -1.20 10.04
N SER A 17 -1.01 -1.30 9.59
CA SER A 17 0.21 -1.08 10.40
C SER A 17 0.49 0.39 10.72
N GLY A 18 -0.48 1.28 10.47
CA GLY A 18 -0.39 2.72 10.69
C GLY A 18 -0.21 3.51 9.40
N SER A 19 0.10 4.80 9.56
CA SER A 19 0.35 5.71 8.46
C SER A 19 1.55 6.61 8.74
N VAL A 20 2.19 7.04 7.66
CA VAL A 20 3.33 7.95 7.67
C VAL A 20 3.04 9.11 6.73
N ASP A 21 3.43 10.31 7.14
CA ASP A 21 3.50 11.49 6.26
C ASP A 21 4.97 11.67 5.84
N PRO A 22 5.36 11.24 4.63
CA PRO A 22 6.76 11.25 4.22
C PRO A 22 7.34 12.67 4.07
N SER A 23 6.48 13.70 3.96
CA SER A 23 6.93 15.09 3.89
C SER A 23 7.66 15.54 5.17
N LYS A 24 7.39 14.87 6.30
CA LYS A 24 8.08 15.07 7.59
C LYS A 24 9.49 14.45 7.62
N PHE A 25 9.81 13.60 6.64
CA PHE A 25 11.08 12.90 6.51
C PHE A 25 11.69 13.19 5.11
N PRO A 26 11.98 14.46 4.79
CA PRO A 26 12.23 14.88 3.41
C PRO A 26 13.49 14.26 2.76
N GLY A 27 14.46 13.86 3.58
CA GLY A 27 15.70 13.20 3.14
C GLY A 27 15.68 11.68 3.21
N GLU A 28 14.65 11.08 3.81
CA GLU A 28 14.50 9.62 3.89
C GLU A 28 14.01 9.08 2.56
N VAL A 29 14.51 7.90 2.18
CA VAL A 29 14.13 7.22 0.94
C VAL A 29 13.14 6.11 1.28
N PHE A 30 12.04 6.06 0.55
CA PHE A 30 10.96 5.11 0.75
C PHE A 30 10.79 4.21 -0.47
N ASP A 31 10.39 2.96 -0.22
CA ASP A 31 9.80 2.08 -1.23
C ASP A 31 8.31 2.41 -1.36
N LEU A 32 7.97 3.19 -2.37
CA LEU A 32 6.61 3.66 -2.61
C LEU A 32 5.82 2.69 -3.50
N TYR A 33 4.80 2.07 -2.92
CA TYR A 33 3.79 1.30 -3.63
C TYR A 33 2.61 2.21 -4.01
N SER A 34 2.38 2.42 -5.31
CA SER A 34 1.26 3.20 -5.85
C SER A 34 0.84 2.67 -7.23
N ILE A 35 -0.30 3.13 -7.79
CA ILE A 35 -0.66 2.88 -9.19
C ILE A 35 -0.15 4.08 -9.99
N PRO A 36 1.12 4.01 -10.46
CA PRO A 36 1.55 3.09 -11.52
C PRO A 36 2.66 2.07 -11.15
N ALA A 37 3.23 2.11 -9.95
CA ALA A 37 4.26 1.15 -9.50
C ALA A 37 3.80 -0.32 -9.49
N PHE A 38 2.49 -0.59 -9.48
CA PHE A 38 1.96 -1.94 -9.70
C PHE A 38 2.34 -2.51 -11.07
N ASP A 39 2.33 -1.69 -12.13
CA ASP A 39 2.61 -2.14 -13.50
C ASP A 39 4.06 -2.63 -13.66
N SER A 40 5.00 -1.99 -12.95
CA SER A 40 6.42 -2.37 -12.92
C SER A 40 6.75 -3.56 -12.00
N ARG A 41 5.77 -4.04 -11.21
CA ARG A 41 5.93 -5.09 -10.18
C ARG A 41 7.05 -4.81 -9.16
N GLN A 42 7.46 -3.55 -9.03
CA GLN A 42 8.52 -3.09 -8.14
C GLN A 42 8.10 -1.72 -7.58
N PRO A 43 8.37 -1.45 -6.29
CA PRO A 43 8.09 -0.15 -5.71
C PRO A 43 8.97 0.93 -6.35
N GLU A 44 8.47 2.17 -6.35
CA GLU A 44 9.28 3.33 -6.70
C GLU A 44 10.16 3.72 -5.51
N VAL A 45 11.48 3.78 -5.71
CA VAL A 45 12.43 4.20 -4.66
C VAL A 45 12.58 5.73 -4.71
N VAL A 46 11.95 6.43 -3.77
CA VAL A 46 11.77 7.89 -3.85
C VAL A 46 11.94 8.59 -2.50
N ALA A 47 12.53 9.79 -2.52
CA ALA A 47 12.72 10.59 -1.31
C ALA A 47 11.39 11.13 -0.77
N GLY A 48 11.24 11.18 0.56
CA GLY A 48 10.01 11.60 1.23
C GLY A 48 9.48 12.97 0.79
N LYS A 49 10.39 13.91 0.46
CA LYS A 49 10.02 15.25 -0.05
C LYS A 49 9.27 15.23 -1.39
N LEU A 50 9.34 14.14 -2.15
CA LEU A 50 8.67 13.98 -3.45
C LEU A 50 7.31 13.27 -3.30
N ILE A 51 6.98 12.75 -2.12
CA ILE A 51 5.73 12.04 -1.87
C ILE A 51 4.69 13.01 -1.27
N GLY A 52 3.72 13.43 -2.09
CA GLY A 52 2.76 14.48 -1.74
C GLY A 52 1.56 14.07 -0.89
N SER A 53 1.58 12.92 -0.22
CA SER A 53 0.45 12.45 0.58
C SER A 53 0.85 11.46 1.67
N THR A 54 0.10 11.41 2.76
CA THR A 54 0.17 10.34 3.77
C THR A 54 0.02 8.96 3.13
N LYS A 55 0.88 8.02 3.51
CA LYS A 55 0.88 6.63 3.06
C LYS A 55 0.60 5.68 4.20
N GLN A 56 0.02 4.52 3.89
CA GLN A 56 -0.07 3.40 4.84
C GLN A 56 1.29 2.71 4.93
N ILE A 57 1.69 2.33 6.15
CA ILE A 57 2.88 1.50 6.36
C ILE A 57 2.51 0.05 6.05
N VAL A 58 3.40 -0.66 5.36
CA VAL A 58 3.20 -2.03 4.88
C VAL A 58 4.41 -2.87 5.22
N GLU A 59 4.20 -4.17 5.43
CA GLU A 59 5.23 -5.13 5.78
C GLU A 59 5.41 -6.18 4.68
N PRO A 60 6.57 -6.85 4.60
CA PRO A 60 6.74 -7.99 3.71
C PRO A 60 5.65 -9.05 3.92
N GLY A 61 4.95 -9.41 2.84
CA GLY A 61 3.85 -10.38 2.87
C GLY A 61 2.45 -9.75 2.89
N ASP A 62 2.35 -8.43 3.07
CA ASP A 62 1.07 -7.71 2.93
C ASP A 62 0.55 -7.78 1.48
N VAL A 63 -0.76 -7.97 1.35
CA VAL A 63 -1.46 -7.89 0.07
C VAL A 63 -2.17 -6.54 0.01
N LEU A 64 -1.73 -5.67 -0.90
CA LEU A 64 -2.27 -4.33 -1.06
C LEU A 64 -3.43 -4.36 -2.05
N LEU A 65 -4.56 -3.78 -1.63
CA LEU A 65 -5.72 -3.56 -2.47
C LEU A 65 -5.81 -2.08 -2.81
N CYS A 66 -5.83 -1.80 -4.10
CA CYS A 66 -6.02 -0.47 -4.65
C CYS A 66 -7.43 -0.36 -5.23
N ASP A 67 -8.08 0.78 -5.00
CA ASP A 67 -9.25 1.17 -5.77
C ASP A 67 -8.77 2.00 -6.96
N TYR A 68 -9.21 1.65 -8.16
CA TYR A 68 -9.00 2.44 -9.37
C TYR A 68 -10.36 2.84 -9.91
N SER A 69 -10.76 4.07 -9.63
CA SER A 69 -11.96 4.66 -10.23
C SER A 69 -11.57 5.36 -11.53
N HIS A 70 -12.00 4.82 -12.68
CA HIS A 70 -11.98 5.57 -13.93
C HIS A 70 -13.04 6.68 -13.84
N HIS A 71 -12.64 7.93 -14.01
CA HIS A 71 -13.55 9.04 -14.33
C HIS A 71 -13.68 9.18 -15.85
#